data_AF-A0A9W4IPW9-F1
#
_entry.id   AF-A0A9W4IPW9-F1
#
_cell.length_a   1.000
_cell.length_b   1.000
_cell.length_c   1.000
_cell.angle_alpha   90.00
_cell.angle_beta   90.00
_cell.angle_gamma   90.00
#
_symmetry.space_group_name_H-M   'P 1'
#
loop_
_entity.id
_entity.type
_entity.pdbx_description
1 polymer ?
#
loop_
_entity_poly.entity_id
_entity_poly.type
_entity_poly.pdbx_seq_one_letter_code
_entity_poly.pdbx_strand_id
1 'polypeptide(L)'
;MKFKGCEVMATYISSDCCKRAGGSGSISHADLSINMLILLQAFSLNYFIDEDTMTVEDTKSTLKIYEDKKSSSGNVVKRHFCMSCGSPVFTTTPKALGKAFLKASLFDQVSPPSTEVFANKQHKWVDLGPTEKNA
;
A
#
# COMPACT_ATOMS: atom_id res chain seq x y z
N MET A 1 -6.54 5.69 -16.29
CA MET A 1 -7.84 6.08 -15.68
C MET A 1 -7.59 7.23 -14.71
N LYS A 2 -8.28 8.37 -14.82
CA LYS A 2 -8.23 9.44 -13.80
C LYS A 2 -9.48 9.31 -12.93
N PHE A 3 -9.33 8.84 -11.70
CA PHE A 3 -10.41 8.84 -10.72
C PHE A 3 -10.63 10.29 -10.26
N LYS A 4 -11.72 10.94 -10.69
CA LYS A 4 -12.08 12.27 -10.17
C LYS A 4 -12.49 12.14 -8.70
N GLY A 5 -11.77 12.80 -7.79
CA GLY A 5 -12.07 12.82 -6.36
C GLY A 5 -11.43 11.72 -5.51
N CYS A 6 -10.55 10.88 -6.07
CA CYS A 6 -9.77 9.91 -5.28
C CYS A 6 -8.39 10.46 -4.96
N GLU A 7 -8.02 10.49 -3.68
CA GLU A 7 -6.68 10.88 -3.23
C GLU A 7 -5.73 9.69 -3.27
N VAL A 8 -4.53 9.90 -3.82
CA VAL A 8 -3.46 8.90 -3.81
C VAL A 8 -2.55 9.16 -2.61
N MET A 9 -2.32 8.12 -1.81
CA MET A 9 -1.52 8.19 -0.61
C MET A 9 -0.33 7.25 -0.70
N ALA A 10 0.86 7.78 -0.46
CA ALA A 10 2.04 6.99 -0.18
C ALA A 10 2.06 6.63 1.30
N THR A 11 2.08 5.33 1.61
CA THR A 11 2.16 4.80 2.97
C THR A 11 3.46 4.04 3.13
N TYR A 12 4.40 4.58 3.91
CA TYR A 12 5.70 3.97 4.14
C TYR A 12 5.59 2.70 4.99
N ILE A 13 6.28 1.65 4.54
CA ILE A 13 6.19 0.33 5.14
C ILE A 13 7.20 0.25 6.28
N SER A 14 6.73 0.06 7.52
CA SER A 14 7.61 -0.30 8.64
C SER A 14 8.25 -1.66 8.34
N SER A 15 9.57 -1.80 8.52
CA SER A 15 10.28 -3.09 8.46
C SER A 15 9.69 -4.17 9.38
N ASP A 16 8.90 -3.76 10.38
CA ASP A 16 8.19 -4.65 11.28
C ASP A 16 7.05 -5.42 10.60
N CYS A 17 6.53 -4.94 9.47
CA CYS A 17 5.44 -5.62 8.77
C CYS A 17 5.89 -6.97 8.19
N CYS A 18 7.11 -7.04 7.62
CA CYS A 18 7.70 -8.30 7.14
C CYS A 18 7.98 -9.29 8.27
N LYS A 19 8.52 -8.81 9.40
CA LYS A 19 8.81 -9.68 10.56
C LYS A 19 7.55 -10.31 11.15
N ARG A 20 6.40 -9.63 11.07
CA ARG A 20 5.11 -10.11 11.62
C ARG A 20 4.46 -11.21 10.77
N ALA A 21 4.85 -11.35 9.50
CA ALA A 21 4.42 -12.43 8.62
C ALA A 21 5.28 -13.71 8.76
N GLY A 22 6.24 -13.74 9.70
CA GLY A 22 7.11 -14.91 9.90
C GLY A 22 8.22 -15.07 8.85
N GLY A 23 8.38 -14.12 7.93
CA GLY A 23 9.41 -14.17 6.89
C GLY A 23 10.77 -13.68 7.42
N SER A 24 11.78 -14.54 7.40
CA SER A 24 13.20 -14.18 7.54
C SER A 24 13.77 -13.85 6.16
N GLY A 25 13.31 -12.77 5.53
CA GLY A 25 13.82 -12.33 4.25
C GLY A 25 14.93 -11.30 4.42
N SER A 26 16.15 -11.65 4.03
CA SER A 26 17.22 -10.69 3.73
C SER A 26 17.05 -10.21 2.28
N ILE A 27 16.76 -8.93 2.07
CA ILE A 27 16.77 -8.33 0.73
C ILE A 27 18.23 -8.16 0.33
N SER A 28 18.73 -9.02 -0.57
CA SER A 28 20.04 -8.82 -1.20
C SER A 28 19.89 -7.71 -2.25
N HIS A 29 20.53 -6.57 -2.01
CA HIS A 29 20.62 -5.49 -3.00
C HIS A 29 21.41 -5.99 -4.21
N ALA A 30 20.73 -6.21 -5.32
CA ALA A 30 21.37 -6.43 -6.61
C ALA A 30 20.87 -5.36 -7.60
N ASP A 31 21.83 -4.56 -8.04
CA ASP A 31 21.87 -3.74 -9.25
C ASP A 31 21.13 -2.37 -9.26
N LEU A 32 21.90 -1.35 -9.62
CA LEU A 32 21.61 0.09 -9.51
C LEU A 32 20.92 0.68 -10.75
N SER A 33 20.23 -0.14 -11.55
CA SER A 33 19.49 0.34 -12.74
C SER A 33 17.98 0.47 -12.54
N ILE A 34 17.49 0.36 -11.29
CA ILE A 34 16.08 0.12 -10.99
C ILE A 34 15.44 1.31 -10.24
N ASN A 35 15.45 2.51 -10.83
CA ASN A 35 14.83 3.68 -10.19
C ASN A 35 13.29 3.55 -10.02
N MET A 36 12.61 2.67 -10.77
CA MET A 36 11.15 2.53 -10.69
C MET A 36 10.66 1.35 -9.81
N LEU A 37 11.35 0.20 -9.77
CA LEU A 37 10.91 -0.89 -8.87
C LEU A 37 11.40 -0.70 -7.42
N ILE A 38 12.46 0.07 -7.16
CA ILE A 38 12.92 0.32 -5.78
C ILE A 38 11.85 1.10 -4.98
N LEU A 39 11.12 2.01 -5.62
CA LEU A 39 10.04 2.78 -4.98
C LEU A 39 8.90 1.88 -4.48
N LEU A 40 8.60 0.78 -5.18
CA LEU A 40 7.54 -0.16 -4.81
C LEU A 40 7.87 -0.95 -3.53
N GLN A 41 9.15 -1.04 -3.14
CA GLN A 41 9.57 -1.71 -1.90
C GLN A 41 9.71 -0.74 -0.71
N ALA A 42 9.78 0.56 -0.98
CA ALA A 42 9.96 1.60 0.05
C ALA A 42 8.63 2.06 0.69
N PHE A 43 7.56 2.10 -0.10
CA PHE A 43 6.22 2.51 0.33
C PHE A 43 5.14 1.83 -0.52
N SER A 44 3.93 1.77 0.02
CA SER A 44 2.75 1.34 -0.74
C SER A 44 1.95 2.55 -1.20
N LEU A 45 1.56 2.58 -2.48
CA LEU A 45 0.63 3.56 -3.00
C LEU A 45 -0.80 3.04 -2.87
N ASN A 46 -1.69 3.90 -2.36
CA ASN A 46 -3.08 3.56 -2.09
C ASN A 46 -4.00 4.67 -2.59
N TYR A 47 -5.06 4.32 -3.31
CA TYR A 47 -6.19 5.22 -3.49
C TYR A 47 -7.08 5.17 -2.25
N PHE A 48 -7.45 6.33 -1.71
CA PHE A 48 -8.45 6.43 -0.65
C PHE A 48 -9.83 6.62 -1.26
N ILE A 49 -10.69 5.61 -1.14
CA ILE A 49 -11.98 5.58 -1.84
C ILE A 49 -13.11 5.19 -0.88
N ASP A 50 -14.35 5.52 -1.26
CA ASP A 50 -15.55 5.01 -0.59
C ASP A 50 -15.79 3.54 -0.95
N GLU A 51 -16.13 2.72 0.05
CA GLU A 51 -16.37 1.29 -0.14
C GLU A 51 -17.54 1.01 -1.09
N ASP A 52 -18.56 1.88 -1.11
CA ASP A 52 -19.73 1.75 -1.97
C ASP A 52 -19.44 2.02 -3.47
N THR A 53 -18.35 2.74 -3.76
CA THR A 53 -17.88 2.99 -5.13
C THR A 53 -17.04 1.83 -5.70
N MET A 54 -16.69 0.84 -4.86
CA MET A 54 -15.87 -0.29 -5.25
C MET A 54 -16.69 -1.57 -5.36
N THR A 55 -16.54 -2.28 -6.48
CA THR A 55 -17.00 -3.68 -6.62
C THR A 55 -15.80 -4.59 -6.80
N VAL A 56 -15.77 -5.71 -6.08
CA VAL A 56 -14.69 -6.69 -6.17
C VAL A 56 -15.25 -7.99 -6.73
N GLU A 57 -14.85 -8.31 -7.95
CA GLU A 57 -15.21 -9.57 -8.60
C GLU A 57 -14.11 -10.60 -8.37
N ASP A 58 -14.43 -11.67 -7.63
CA ASP A 58 -13.50 -12.77 -7.34
C ASP A 58 -14.08 -14.11 -7.81
N THR A 59 -14.16 -14.27 -9.13
CA THR A 59 -14.73 -15.47 -9.77
C THR A 59 -14.00 -16.76 -9.39
N LYS A 60 -12.75 -16.66 -8.91
CA LYS A 60 -11.91 -17.80 -8.53
C LYS A 60 -11.78 -18.00 -7.02
N SER A 61 -12.50 -17.22 -6.20
CA SER A 61 -12.46 -17.32 -4.72
C SER A 61 -11.03 -17.21 -4.12
N THR A 62 -10.20 -16.40 -4.76
CA THR A 62 -8.78 -16.19 -4.43
C THR A 62 -8.55 -15.05 -3.44
N LEU A 63 -9.55 -14.20 -3.21
CA LEU A 63 -9.47 -13.09 -2.26
C LEU A 63 -9.51 -13.65 -0.82
N LYS A 64 -8.50 -13.31 -0.04
CA LYS A 64 -8.39 -13.67 1.38
C LYS A 64 -8.14 -12.45 2.23
N ILE A 65 -8.47 -12.58 3.51
CA ILE A 65 -8.35 -11.51 4.50
C ILE A 65 -7.32 -11.94 5.54
N TYR A 66 -6.32 -11.09 5.72
CA TYR A 66 -5.43 -11.14 6.88
C TYR A 66 -5.85 -10.08 7.90
N GLU A 67 -6.20 -10.50 9.10
CA GLU A 67 -6.52 -9.61 10.22
C GLU A 67 -5.25 -9.23 10.98
N ASP A 68 -4.72 -8.03 10.72
CA ASP A 68 -3.58 -7.50 11.47
C ASP A 68 -4.05 -6.91 12.80
N LYS A 69 -3.90 -7.71 13.85
CA LYS A 69 -4.18 -7.34 15.24
C LYS A 69 -3.05 -6.53 15.89
N LYS A 70 -1.89 -6.38 15.24
CA LYS A 70 -0.71 -5.67 15.75
C LYS A 70 -0.55 -4.30 15.09
N SER A 71 -1.63 -3.64 14.68
CA SER A 71 -1.52 -2.30 14.08
C SER A 71 -1.02 -1.27 15.10
N SER A 72 -0.36 -0.20 14.63
CA SER A 72 0.10 0.90 15.49
C SER A 72 -1.05 1.63 16.20
N SER A 73 -2.27 1.51 15.69
CA SER A 73 -3.47 2.11 16.27
C SER A 73 -4.17 1.23 17.30
N GLY A 74 -3.75 -0.02 17.49
CA GLY A 74 -4.47 -1.01 18.28
C GLY A 74 -5.73 -1.58 17.60
N ASN A 75 -6.23 -0.95 16.53
CA ASN A 75 -7.34 -1.48 15.73
C ASN A 75 -6.92 -2.73 14.94
N VAL A 76 -7.87 -3.64 14.72
CA VAL A 76 -7.70 -4.72 13.76
C VAL A 76 -7.82 -4.16 12.35
N VAL A 77 -6.73 -4.26 11.58
CA VAL A 77 -6.68 -3.83 10.18
C VAL A 77 -6.89 -5.04 9.28
N LYS A 78 -7.91 -4.99 8.41
CA LYS A 78 -8.23 -6.08 7.49
C LYS A 78 -7.52 -5.85 6.16
N ARG A 79 -6.54 -6.70 5.83
CA ARG A 79 -5.80 -6.64 4.57
C ARG A 79 -6.33 -7.70 3.62
N HIS A 80 -6.92 -7.26 2.51
CA HIS A 80 -7.44 -8.14 1.46
C HIS A 80 -6.33 -8.36 0.43
N PHE A 81 -6.07 -9.62 0.09
CA PHE A 81 -5.01 -10.00 -0.84
C PHE A 81 -5.42 -11.21 -1.68
N CYS A 82 -4.81 -11.37 -2.84
CA CYS A 82 -4.97 -12.56 -3.67
C CYS A 82 -4.09 -13.68 -3.13
N MET A 83 -4.68 -14.80 -2.71
CA MET A 83 -3.94 -15.97 -2.23
C MET A 83 -3.12 -16.64 -3.32
N SER A 84 -3.50 -16.51 -4.60
CA SER A 84 -2.79 -17.15 -5.71
C SER A 84 -1.46 -16.49 -6.03
N CYS A 85 -1.35 -15.16 -5.90
CA CYS A 85 -0.14 -14.42 -6.26
C CYS A 85 0.44 -13.56 -5.12
N GLY A 86 -0.21 -13.53 -3.96
CA GLY A 86 0.20 -12.74 -2.80
C GLY A 86 -0.02 -11.23 -2.94
N SER A 87 -0.52 -10.75 -4.07
CA SER A 87 -0.67 -9.31 -4.32
C SER A 87 -1.76 -8.71 -3.42
N PRO A 88 -1.49 -7.58 -2.75
CA PRO A 88 -2.49 -6.91 -1.92
C PRO A 88 -3.52 -6.22 -2.83
N VAL A 89 -4.80 -6.27 -2.43
CA VAL A 89 -5.91 -5.68 -3.19
C VAL A 89 -6.39 -4.39 -2.54
N PHE A 90 -6.88 -4.46 -1.30
CA PHE A 90 -7.29 -3.28 -0.55
C PHE A 90 -7.18 -3.52 0.96
N THR A 91 -7.25 -2.45 1.75
CA THR A 91 -7.22 -2.52 3.21
C THR A 91 -8.37 -1.72 3.80
N THR A 92 -9.02 -2.26 4.83
CA THR A 92 -10.05 -1.54 5.61
C THR A 92 -9.65 -1.51 7.09
N THR A 93 -10.11 -0.48 7.79
CA THR A 93 -9.82 -0.29 9.20
C THR A 93 -10.96 0.44 9.90
N PRO A 94 -11.28 0.12 11.17
CA PRO A 94 -12.25 0.88 11.95
C PRO A 94 -11.95 2.38 12.07
N LYS A 95 -10.70 2.81 11.83
CA LYS A 95 -10.32 4.23 11.84
C LYS A 95 -10.87 5.01 10.64
N ALA A 96 -11.26 4.33 9.57
CA ALA A 96 -11.76 4.91 8.33
C ALA A 96 -13.01 4.15 7.88
N LEU A 97 -14.10 4.28 8.64
CA LEU A 97 -15.35 3.58 8.36
C LEU A 97 -15.93 4.01 7.00
N GLY A 98 -16.38 3.03 6.22
CA GLY A 98 -16.94 3.25 4.87
C GLY A 98 -15.88 3.59 3.82
N LYS A 99 -14.59 3.52 4.16
CA LYS A 99 -13.48 3.85 3.27
C LYS A 99 -12.53 2.65 3.11
N ALA A 100 -11.98 2.52 1.91
CA ALA A 100 -10.96 1.54 1.59
C ALA A 100 -9.65 2.22 1.13
N PHE A 101 -8.54 1.61 1.54
CA PHE A 101 -7.21 1.88 0.99
C PHE A 101 -6.98 0.89 -0.16
N LEU A 102 -7.42 1.24 -1.36
CA LEU A 102 -7.29 0.42 -2.57
C LEU A 102 -5.85 0.48 -3.09
N LYS A 103 -5.22 -0.67 -3.36
CA LYS A 103 -3.81 -0.70 -3.76
C LYS A 103 -3.64 -0.20 -5.18
N ALA A 104 -2.82 0.84 -5.33
CA ALA A 104 -2.58 1.45 -6.63
C ALA A 104 -1.76 0.55 -7.57
N SER A 105 -1.03 -0.43 -7.03
CA SER A 105 -0.29 -1.45 -7.78
C SER A 105 -1.17 -2.37 -8.64
N LEU A 106 -2.50 -2.29 -8.51
CA LEU A 106 -3.45 -2.99 -9.37
C LEU A 106 -3.66 -2.29 -10.73
N PHE A 107 -3.13 -1.09 -10.92
CA PHE A 107 -3.35 -0.28 -12.11
C PHE A 107 -2.04 0.00 -12.84
N ASP A 108 -2.07 -0.02 -14.18
CA ASP A 108 -0.90 0.27 -15.02
C ASP A 108 -0.45 1.73 -14.92
N GLN A 109 -1.37 2.64 -14.60
CA GLN A 109 -1.12 4.06 -14.43
C GLN A 109 -1.56 4.53 -13.06
N VAL A 110 -0.63 5.15 -12.34
CA VAL A 110 -0.85 5.67 -10.98
C VAL A 110 -0.57 7.15 -10.96
N SER A 111 -1.48 7.94 -10.37
CA SER A 111 -1.25 9.38 -10.19
C SER A 111 -0.24 9.61 -9.06
N PRO A 112 0.54 10.70 -9.10
CA PRO A 112 1.44 11.05 -8.00
C PRO A 112 0.67 11.12 -6.67
N PRO A 113 1.27 10.68 -5.54
CA PRO A 113 0.65 10.78 -4.24
C PRO A 113 0.46 12.26 -3.86
N SER A 114 -0.73 12.61 -3.37
CA SER A 114 -1.03 13.92 -2.80
C SER A 114 -0.72 13.98 -1.31
N THR A 115 -0.64 12.81 -0.65
CA THR A 115 -0.46 12.69 0.80
C THR A 115 0.53 11.58 1.15
N GLU A 116 1.34 11.82 2.17
CA GLU A 116 2.26 10.84 2.74
C GLU A 116 1.85 10.43 4.16
N VAL A 117 1.84 9.13 4.43
CA VAL A 117 1.46 8.53 5.71
C VAL A 117 2.63 7.70 6.24
N PHE A 118 2.96 7.88 7.51
CA PHE A 118 4.14 7.30 8.16
C PHE A 118 5.47 7.72 7.53
N ALA A 119 5.59 8.96 7.02
CA ALA A 119 6.84 9.49 6.46
C ALA A 119 8.04 9.35 7.44
N ASN A 120 7.80 9.39 8.75
CA ASN A 120 8.81 9.12 9.77
C ASN A 120 9.40 7.69 9.74
N LYS A 121 8.81 6.78 8.97
CA LYS A 121 9.27 5.41 8.73
C LYS A 121 9.93 5.23 7.37
N GLN A 122 10.12 6.29 6.60
CA GLN A 122 10.87 6.24 5.35
C GLN A 122 12.26 5.63 5.61
N HIS A 123 12.64 4.68 4.77
CA HIS A 123 13.97 4.10 4.83
C HIS A 123 15.02 5.16 4.51
N LYS A 124 16.05 5.27 5.36
CA LYS A 124 17.12 6.29 5.21
C LYS A 124 17.87 6.23 3.89
N TRP A 125 17.86 5.07 3.23
CA TRP A 125 18.51 4.85 1.93
C TRP A 125 17.62 5.24 0.73
N VAL A 126 16.34 5.57 0.97
CA VAL A 126 15.42 6.04 -0.06
C VAL A 126 15.51 7.56 -0.12
N ASP A 127 16.04 8.06 -1.22
CA ASP A 127 15.99 9.48 -1.57
C ASP A 127 14.88 9.71 -2.60
N LEU A 128 13.89 10.53 -2.24
CA LEU A 128 12.74 10.85 -3.09
C LEU A 128 12.93 12.15 -3.86
N GLY A 129 14.08 12.82 -3.69
CA GLY A 129 14.33 14.13 -4.26
C GLY A 129 13.38 15.21 -3.70
N PRO A 130 13.42 16.42 -4.28
CA PRO A 130 12.55 17.52 -3.88
C PRO A 130 11.08 17.19 -4.20
N THR A 131 10.18 17.36 -3.22
CA THR A 131 8.75 17.34 -3.48
C THR A 131 8.35 18.58 -4.27
N GLU A 132 7.94 18.43 -5.53
CA GLU A 132 7.25 19.50 -6.25
C GLU A 132 5.90 19.76 -5.58
N LYS A 133 5.91 20.70 -4.64
CA LYS A 133 4.70 21.24 -4.05
C LYS A 133 4.02 22.05 -5.16
N ASN A 134 2.99 21.47 -5.79
CA ASN A 134 2.13 22.22 -6.68
C ASN A 134 1.60 23.45 -5.92
N ALA A 135 1.88 24.63 -6.49
CA ALA A 135 1.39 25.93 -6.04
C ALA A 135 -0.13 26.05 -6.20
#